data_AF-A0A349UKL3-F1
#
_entry.id   AF-A0A349UKL3-F1
#
_cell.length_a   1.000
_cell.length_b   1.000
_cell.length_c   1.000
_cell.angle_alpha   90.00
_cell.angle_beta   90.00
_cell.angle_gamma   90.00
#
_symmetry.space_group_name_H-M   'P 1'
#
loop_
_entity.id
_entity.type
_entity.pdbx_description
1 polymer ?
#
loop_
_entity_poly.entity_id
_entity_poly.type
_entity_poly.pdbx_seq_one_letter_code
_entity_poly.pdbx_strand_id
1 'polypeptide(L)'
;MTGEYDGQKYVLVSDKPGQTMVRGEDKDAWGLLNVYGTKDHANQPAVSFEFDDRGAELFAALTKTNIDNALAIVVDGRIVSAPIIRTALGKTGMITGKFTEQEAAALVHALRAGMPPASQPLSTHSATPSVDKDGVVWGAPENGIQAGLRYGTSRHPYEPGEQIDFLLLVRNVGSADAVLDDYVPLSGWGPTVHDANGKRLPVAIPAMGRPVKIRRSVLKSGQMLEVGRIWLELDAQSPDPHIDLSPGEYRVSQTYRFDKREGTTWAGEISTGQLPLTVVVKRDPQPAS
;
A
#
# COMPACT_ATOMS: atom_id res chain seq x y z
N MET A 1 -14.50 18.15 -27.69
CA MET A 1 -13.77 16.90 -28.01
C MET A 1 -14.78 15.74 -28.03
N THR A 2 -14.66 14.76 -28.92
CA THR A 2 -15.53 13.56 -28.93
C THR A 2 -14.69 12.33 -28.65
N GLY A 3 -15.13 11.47 -27.74
CA GLY A 3 -14.49 10.20 -27.44
C GLY A 3 -15.53 9.08 -27.32
N GLU A 4 -15.08 7.84 -27.43
CA GLU A 4 -15.94 6.66 -27.30
C GLU A 4 -15.50 5.86 -26.07
N TYR A 5 -16.45 5.45 -25.24
CA TYR A 5 -16.22 4.59 -24.08
C TYR A 5 -17.41 3.62 -23.97
N ASP A 6 -17.14 2.33 -23.76
CA ASP A 6 -18.16 1.27 -23.69
C ASP A 6 -19.18 1.29 -24.85
N GLY A 7 -18.72 1.56 -26.07
CA GLY A 7 -19.56 1.65 -27.27
C GLY A 7 -20.50 2.87 -27.31
N GLN A 8 -20.48 3.73 -26.29
CA GLN A 8 -21.16 5.03 -26.28
C GLN A 8 -20.21 6.15 -26.69
N LYS A 9 -20.67 6.97 -27.64
CA LYS A 9 -19.98 8.23 -27.97
C LYS A 9 -20.34 9.30 -26.95
N TYR A 10 -19.32 9.82 -26.29
CA TYR A 10 -19.41 10.95 -25.39
C TYR A 10 -18.83 12.19 -26.08
N VAL A 11 -19.57 13.28 -25.98
CA VAL A 11 -19.12 14.61 -26.43
C VAL A 11 -18.76 15.39 -25.18
N LEU A 12 -17.53 15.89 -25.10
CA LEU A 12 -17.16 16.87 -24.08
C LEU A 12 -17.93 18.16 -24.41
N VAL A 13 -18.97 18.44 -23.63
CA VAL A 13 -20.01 19.43 -23.97
C VAL A 13 -19.54 20.87 -23.70
N SER A 14 -18.45 21.06 -22.94
CA SER A 14 -17.97 22.39 -22.59
C SER A 14 -16.51 22.39 -22.16
N ASP A 15 -15.78 23.46 -22.49
CA ASP A 15 -14.46 23.86 -21.98
C ASP A 15 -14.56 25.17 -21.16
N LYS A 16 -15.78 25.60 -20.82
CA LYS A 16 -16.03 26.84 -20.09
C LYS A 16 -15.52 26.75 -18.65
N PRO A 17 -14.99 27.86 -18.08
CA PRO A 17 -14.67 27.95 -16.66
C PRO A 17 -15.86 27.51 -15.80
N GLY A 18 -15.66 26.49 -14.95
CA GLY A 18 -16.69 25.93 -14.06
C GLY A 18 -17.41 24.67 -14.58
N GLN A 19 -17.18 24.26 -15.83
CA GLN A 19 -17.72 23.00 -16.39
C GLN A 19 -16.61 21.98 -16.74
N THR A 20 -15.36 22.36 -16.54
CA THR A 20 -14.21 21.49 -16.70
C THR A 20 -13.20 21.71 -15.59
N MET A 21 -12.58 20.62 -15.16
CA MET A 21 -11.34 20.65 -14.41
C MET A 21 -10.23 20.15 -15.34
N VAL A 22 -9.59 21.08 -16.04
CA VAL A 22 -8.36 20.80 -16.77
C VAL A 22 -7.20 21.21 -15.87
N ARG A 23 -6.16 20.39 -15.82
CA ARG A 23 -4.97 20.70 -15.04
C ARG A 23 -4.17 21.78 -15.79
N GLY A 24 -3.90 22.91 -15.14
CA GLY A 24 -3.00 23.94 -15.66
C GLY A 24 -1.53 23.56 -15.44
N GLU A 25 -0.61 24.19 -16.17
CA GLU A 25 0.85 24.00 -16.01
C GLU A 25 1.43 24.82 -14.83
N ASP A 26 0.63 25.68 -14.22
CA ASP A 26 1.07 26.60 -13.17
C ASP A 26 1.12 25.96 -11.76
N LYS A 27 1.88 26.59 -10.87
CA LYS A 27 2.04 26.26 -9.44
C LYS A 27 0.73 26.26 -8.61
N ASP A 28 -0.36 26.78 -9.16
CA ASP A 28 -1.69 26.84 -8.55
C ASP A 28 -2.66 25.78 -9.13
N ALA A 29 -2.13 24.82 -9.91
CA ALA A 29 -2.90 23.71 -10.45
C ALA A 29 -3.40 22.77 -9.34
N TRP A 30 -4.67 22.36 -9.43
CA TRP A 30 -5.23 21.34 -8.55
C TRP A 30 -4.52 19.99 -8.76
N GLY A 31 -4.37 19.23 -7.68
CA GLY A 31 -3.75 17.92 -7.66
C GLY A 31 -4.68 16.84 -7.12
N LEU A 32 -4.56 15.64 -7.68
CA LEU A 32 -5.02 14.42 -7.02
C LEU A 32 -3.93 13.99 -6.02
N LEU A 33 -4.29 13.82 -4.76
CA LEU A 33 -3.43 13.35 -3.66
C LEU A 33 -3.42 11.83 -3.51
N ASN A 34 -4.56 11.18 -3.76
CA ASN A 34 -4.66 9.73 -3.63
C ASN A 34 -5.62 9.14 -4.66
N VAL A 35 -5.30 7.96 -5.21
CA VAL A 35 -6.16 7.17 -6.10
C VAL A 35 -5.86 5.70 -5.84
N TYR A 36 -6.89 4.89 -5.55
CA TYR A 36 -6.75 3.46 -5.31
C TYR A 36 -8.02 2.69 -5.69
N GLY A 37 -7.85 1.41 -6.01
CA GLY A 37 -8.97 0.49 -6.26
C GLY A 37 -9.65 0.12 -4.93
N THR A 38 -10.96 0.11 -4.92
CA THR A 38 -11.81 -0.25 -3.78
C THR A 38 -12.99 -1.09 -4.26
N LYS A 39 -13.94 -1.36 -3.36
CA LYS A 39 -15.26 -1.90 -3.71
C LYS A 39 -16.36 -0.96 -3.24
N ASP A 40 -17.45 -0.89 -4.00
CA ASP A 40 -18.64 -0.13 -3.62
C ASP A 40 -19.51 -0.87 -2.58
N HIS A 41 -20.64 -0.27 -2.19
CA HIS A 41 -21.58 -0.88 -1.24
C HIS A 41 -22.22 -2.18 -1.74
N ALA A 42 -22.19 -2.45 -3.05
CA ALA A 42 -22.65 -3.69 -3.66
C ALA A 42 -21.49 -4.69 -3.88
N ASN A 43 -20.32 -4.44 -3.30
CA ASN A 43 -19.11 -5.25 -3.42
C ASN A 43 -18.58 -5.35 -4.87
N GLN A 44 -18.93 -4.39 -5.74
CA GLN A 44 -18.44 -4.28 -7.11
C GLN A 44 -17.15 -3.44 -7.15
N PRO A 45 -16.23 -3.71 -8.09
CA PRO A 45 -15.01 -2.92 -8.25
C PRO A 45 -15.31 -1.43 -8.44
N ALA A 46 -14.57 -0.59 -7.73
CA ALA A 46 -14.69 0.86 -7.76
C ALA A 46 -13.31 1.53 -7.61
N VAL A 47 -13.23 2.83 -7.89
CA VAL A 47 -11.99 3.60 -7.75
C VAL A 47 -12.23 4.77 -6.81
N SER A 48 -11.54 4.80 -5.68
CA SER A 48 -11.55 5.93 -4.75
C SER A 48 -10.44 6.90 -5.08
N PHE A 49 -10.70 8.18 -4.89
CA PHE A 49 -9.72 9.23 -5.07
C PHE A 49 -9.86 10.36 -4.04
N GLU A 50 -8.79 11.13 -3.87
CA GLU A 50 -8.69 12.29 -3.00
C GLU A 50 -7.99 13.43 -3.75
N PHE A 51 -8.55 14.64 -3.68
CA PHE A 51 -7.97 15.88 -4.19
C PHE A 51 -7.25 16.66 -3.08
N ASP A 52 -6.37 17.57 -3.48
CA ASP A 52 -5.90 18.64 -2.60
C ASP A 52 -7.01 19.65 -2.32
N ASP A 53 -6.77 20.59 -1.41
CA ASP A 53 -7.81 21.53 -0.97
C ASP A 53 -8.35 22.39 -2.14
N ARG A 54 -7.51 22.68 -3.14
CA ARG A 54 -7.91 23.43 -4.33
C ARG A 54 -8.77 22.58 -5.28
N GLY A 55 -8.35 21.35 -5.55
CA GLY A 55 -9.11 20.40 -6.35
C GLY A 55 -10.44 20.05 -5.71
N ALA A 56 -10.49 19.94 -4.37
CA ALA A 56 -11.72 19.71 -3.61
C ALA A 56 -12.74 20.85 -3.82
N GLU A 57 -12.30 22.11 -3.80
CA GLU A 57 -13.14 23.27 -4.04
C GLU A 57 -13.70 23.27 -5.47
N LEU A 58 -12.82 23.06 -6.45
CA LEU A 58 -13.19 23.03 -7.86
C LEU A 58 -14.13 21.86 -8.18
N PHE A 59 -13.86 20.68 -7.62
CA PHE A 59 -14.65 19.48 -7.84
C PHE A 59 -16.02 19.56 -7.16
N ALA A 60 -16.09 20.18 -5.99
CA ALA A 60 -17.36 20.48 -5.33
C ALA A 60 -18.22 21.43 -6.17
N ALA A 61 -17.62 22.50 -6.72
CA ALA A 61 -18.34 23.43 -7.59
C ALA A 61 -18.82 22.75 -8.88
N LEU A 62 -17.97 21.93 -9.51
CA LEU A 62 -18.26 21.18 -10.72
C LEU A 62 -19.43 20.20 -10.47
N THR A 63 -19.30 19.32 -9.48
CA THR A 63 -20.32 18.29 -9.22
C THR A 63 -21.63 18.87 -8.75
N LYS A 64 -21.62 19.93 -7.93
CA LYS A 64 -22.84 20.60 -7.44
C LYS A 64 -23.72 21.15 -8.56
N THR A 65 -23.12 21.58 -9.68
CA THR A 65 -23.84 22.17 -10.81
C THR A 65 -24.14 21.18 -11.93
N ASN A 66 -23.67 19.93 -11.80
CA ASN A 66 -23.76 18.90 -12.85
C ASN A 66 -24.30 17.56 -12.33
N ILE A 67 -25.19 17.58 -11.33
CA ILE A 67 -25.90 16.38 -10.87
C ILE A 67 -26.68 15.76 -12.04
N ASP A 68 -26.72 14.42 -12.08
CA ASP A 68 -27.29 13.55 -13.11
C ASP A 68 -26.61 13.61 -14.49
N ASN A 69 -25.55 14.40 -14.64
CA ASN A 69 -24.74 14.42 -15.86
C ASN A 69 -23.55 13.46 -15.78
N ALA A 70 -23.10 12.99 -16.95
CA ALA A 70 -21.90 12.17 -17.06
C ALA A 70 -20.63 13.03 -16.90
N LEU A 71 -19.73 12.61 -16.00
CA LEU A 71 -18.41 13.18 -15.81
C LEU A 71 -17.41 12.42 -16.68
N ALA A 72 -17.07 12.96 -17.84
CA ALA A 72 -16.03 12.36 -18.68
C ALA A 72 -14.64 12.55 -18.04
N ILE A 73 -13.96 11.45 -17.76
CA ILE A 73 -12.58 11.41 -17.27
C ILE A 73 -11.67 11.16 -18.48
N VAL A 74 -10.78 12.10 -18.75
CA VAL A 74 -9.90 12.07 -19.93
C VAL A 74 -8.45 11.97 -19.49
N VAL A 75 -7.73 10.99 -20.04
CA VAL A 75 -6.28 10.79 -19.83
C VAL A 75 -5.64 10.61 -21.21
N ASP A 76 -4.54 11.34 -21.46
CA ASP A 76 -3.83 11.35 -22.76
C ASP A 76 -4.75 11.53 -23.99
N GLY A 77 -5.77 12.39 -23.82
CA GLY A 77 -6.74 12.68 -24.89
C GLY A 77 -7.75 11.55 -25.17
N ARG A 78 -7.85 10.53 -24.32
CA ARG A 78 -8.86 9.46 -24.43
C ARG A 78 -9.79 9.45 -23.22
N ILE A 79 -11.07 9.18 -23.45
CA ILE A 79 -12.05 9.01 -22.37
C ILE A 79 -11.82 7.64 -21.75
N VAL A 80 -11.46 7.60 -20.48
CA VAL A 80 -11.20 6.36 -19.74
C VAL A 80 -12.38 5.95 -18.86
N SER A 81 -13.27 6.89 -18.54
CA SER A 81 -14.52 6.61 -17.81
C SER A 81 -15.51 7.77 -17.98
N ALA A 82 -16.80 7.50 -17.79
CA ALA A 82 -17.86 8.50 -17.85
C ALA A 82 -18.96 8.26 -16.79
N PRO A 83 -18.63 8.23 -15.48
CA PRO A 83 -19.61 8.01 -14.42
C PRO A 83 -20.67 9.11 -14.35
N ILE A 84 -21.88 8.76 -13.91
CA ILE A 84 -22.93 9.74 -13.63
C ILE A 84 -22.71 10.37 -12.25
N ILE A 85 -22.71 11.71 -12.19
CA ILE A 85 -22.61 12.46 -10.93
C ILE A 85 -23.94 12.35 -10.19
N ARG A 86 -23.98 11.68 -9.04
CA ARG A 86 -25.22 11.53 -8.25
C ARG A 86 -25.34 12.51 -7.08
N THR A 87 -24.21 12.98 -6.58
CA THR A 87 -24.13 13.90 -5.44
C THR A 87 -23.00 14.87 -5.64
N ALA A 88 -23.03 16.00 -4.93
CA ALA A 88 -21.88 16.88 -4.86
C ALA A 88 -20.75 16.15 -4.12
N LEU A 89 -19.57 16.12 -4.73
CA LEU A 89 -18.38 15.47 -4.21
C LEU A 89 -17.35 16.55 -3.89
N GLY A 90 -16.71 16.45 -2.73
CA GLY A 90 -15.71 17.42 -2.27
C GLY A 90 -14.30 16.89 -2.43
N LYS A 91 -13.60 16.78 -1.30
CA LYS A 91 -12.20 16.36 -1.24
C LYS A 91 -12.00 14.90 -1.65
N THR A 92 -12.92 14.02 -1.30
CA THR A 92 -12.87 12.61 -1.66
C THR A 92 -14.06 12.23 -2.53
N GLY A 93 -13.85 11.23 -3.38
CA GLY A 93 -14.89 10.69 -4.23
C GLY A 93 -14.64 9.23 -4.58
N MET A 94 -15.69 8.57 -5.04
CA MET A 94 -15.64 7.20 -5.52
C MET A 94 -16.27 7.13 -6.90
N ILE A 95 -15.51 6.62 -7.86
CA ILE A 95 -15.98 6.28 -9.19
C ILE A 95 -16.53 4.87 -9.11
N THR A 96 -17.85 4.75 -9.27
CA THR A 96 -18.56 3.47 -9.30
C THR A 96 -19.12 3.21 -10.70
N GLY A 97 -19.30 1.92 -11.01
CA GLY A 97 -19.75 1.46 -12.32
C GLY A 97 -19.70 -0.05 -12.41
N LYS A 98 -20.07 -0.61 -13.56
CA LYS A 98 -19.94 -2.04 -13.84
C LYS A 98 -18.50 -2.39 -14.25
N PHE A 99 -17.53 -2.01 -13.45
CA PHE A 99 -16.13 -2.29 -13.75
C PHE A 99 -15.80 -3.75 -13.46
N THR A 100 -15.00 -4.35 -14.33
CA THR A 100 -14.18 -5.51 -13.98
C THR A 100 -13.01 -5.07 -13.10
N GLU A 101 -12.39 -6.01 -12.37
CA GLU A 101 -11.19 -5.70 -11.56
C GLU A 101 -10.05 -5.12 -12.43
N GLN A 102 -9.92 -5.59 -13.66
CA GLN A 102 -8.92 -5.13 -14.62
C GLN A 102 -9.19 -3.70 -15.08
N GLU A 103 -10.45 -3.34 -15.37
CA GLU A 103 -10.83 -1.98 -15.75
C GLU A 103 -10.66 -0.99 -14.60
N ALA A 104 -11.01 -1.39 -13.38
CA ALA A 104 -10.78 -0.57 -12.20
C ALA A 104 -9.28 -0.33 -11.97
N ALA A 105 -8.44 -1.36 -12.13
CA ALA A 105 -6.99 -1.24 -12.03
C ALA A 105 -6.40 -0.34 -13.14
N ALA A 106 -6.86 -0.50 -14.38
CA ALA A 106 -6.44 0.34 -15.50
C ALA A 106 -6.81 1.82 -15.28
N LEU A 107 -8.00 2.08 -14.74
CA LEU A 107 -8.45 3.43 -14.39
C LEU A 107 -7.61 4.05 -13.27
N VAL A 108 -7.28 3.28 -12.22
CA VAL A 108 -6.34 3.71 -11.16
C VAL A 108 -5.00 4.10 -11.76
N HIS A 109 -4.44 3.26 -12.64
CA HIS A 109 -3.16 3.54 -13.28
C HIS A 109 -3.21 4.81 -14.14
N ALA A 110 -4.26 4.97 -14.95
CA ALA A 110 -4.45 6.14 -15.81
C ALA A 110 -4.58 7.45 -14.99
N LEU A 111 -5.36 7.43 -13.90
CA LEU A 111 -5.50 8.58 -13.01
C LEU A 111 -4.19 8.94 -12.29
N ARG A 112 -3.40 7.93 -11.88
CA ARG A 112 -2.08 8.15 -11.27
C ARG A 112 -1.06 8.73 -12.24
N ALA A 113 -1.12 8.34 -13.51
CA ALA A 113 -0.24 8.91 -14.55
C ALA A 113 -0.44 10.44 -14.70
N GLY A 114 -1.65 10.94 -14.44
CA GLY A 114 -1.99 12.37 -14.47
C GLY A 114 -1.70 13.14 -13.18
N MET A 115 -1.23 12.49 -12.11
CA MET A 115 -0.93 13.13 -10.83
C MET A 115 0.35 13.99 -10.87
N PRO A 116 0.42 15.10 -10.12
CA PRO A 116 1.67 15.82 -9.91
C PRO A 116 2.77 14.91 -9.33
N PRO A 117 4.06 15.08 -9.69
CA PRO A 117 5.15 14.30 -9.12
C PRO A 117 5.22 14.37 -7.59
N ALA A 118 4.73 15.47 -7.00
CA ALA A 118 4.67 15.69 -5.55
C ALA A 118 3.36 15.22 -4.88
N SER A 119 2.34 14.83 -5.66
CA SER A 119 1.01 14.44 -5.18
C SER A 119 0.64 13.00 -5.55
N GLN A 120 1.50 12.27 -6.25
CA GLN A 120 1.37 10.82 -6.32
C GLN A 120 1.40 10.28 -4.88
N PRO A 121 0.35 9.58 -4.40
CA PRO A 121 0.36 8.93 -3.11
C PRO A 121 1.48 7.91 -3.19
N LEU A 122 2.66 8.22 -2.62
CA LEU A 122 3.93 7.47 -2.73
C LEU A 122 3.71 6.16 -3.48
N SER A 123 3.55 6.28 -4.80
CA SER A 123 3.35 5.10 -5.58
C SER A 123 4.75 4.60 -5.56
N THR A 124 4.91 3.47 -4.89
CA THR A 124 6.07 2.63 -4.96
C THR A 124 6.20 2.12 -6.41
N HIS A 125 6.27 3.04 -7.39
CA HIS A 125 7.35 3.06 -8.36
C HIS A 125 8.56 2.65 -7.57
N SER A 126 8.92 1.39 -7.71
CA SER A 126 10.28 0.91 -7.80
C SER A 126 11.34 1.84 -7.22
N ALA A 127 11.17 2.27 -5.97
CA ALA A 127 12.23 2.09 -5.04
C ALA A 127 12.37 0.58 -5.07
N THR A 128 13.40 0.09 -5.76
CA THR A 128 14.19 -0.98 -5.16
C THR A 128 14.11 -0.70 -3.67
N PRO A 129 13.47 -1.58 -2.87
CA PRO A 129 13.47 -1.38 -1.44
C PRO A 129 14.89 -0.99 -1.10
N SER A 130 15.09 0.14 -0.41
CA SER A 130 16.42 0.58 -0.05
C SER A 130 16.92 -0.40 0.99
N VAL A 131 17.33 -1.56 0.49
CA VAL A 131 17.96 -2.66 1.18
C VAL A 131 19.33 -2.11 1.48
N ASP A 132 19.62 -1.93 2.75
CA ASP A 132 20.95 -1.50 3.15
C ASP A 132 21.98 -2.60 2.86
N LYS A 133 23.25 -2.28 3.11
CA LYS A 133 24.36 -3.23 2.95
C LYS A 133 24.20 -4.53 3.74
N ASP A 134 23.37 -4.55 4.78
CA ASP A 134 23.15 -5.68 5.68
C ASP A 134 21.86 -6.46 5.33
N GLY A 135 21.21 -6.11 4.22
CA GLY A 135 20.02 -6.79 3.71
C GLY A 135 18.70 -6.29 4.32
N VAL A 136 18.71 -5.15 5.01
CA VAL A 136 17.56 -4.65 5.79
C VAL A 136 16.77 -3.61 5.02
N VAL A 137 15.44 -3.77 5.01
CA VAL A 137 14.50 -2.75 4.56
C VAL A 137 13.95 -1.97 5.75
N TRP A 138 14.32 -0.70 5.83
CA TRP A 138 13.90 0.20 6.91
C TRP A 138 12.61 0.93 6.54
N GLY A 139 11.71 1.08 7.51
CA GLY A 139 10.54 1.93 7.38
C GLY A 139 10.82 3.40 7.68
N ALA A 140 9.78 4.22 7.65
CA ALA A 140 9.90 5.63 8.02
C ALA A 140 10.30 5.77 9.51
N PRO A 141 11.15 6.76 9.86
CA PRO A 141 11.43 7.06 11.25
C PRO A 141 10.23 7.71 11.92
N GLU A 142 9.87 7.22 13.10
CA GLU A 142 8.89 7.85 13.99
C GLU A 142 9.55 8.18 15.32
N ASN A 143 9.58 9.47 15.68
CA ASN A 143 10.22 9.96 16.91
C ASN A 143 11.66 9.45 17.10
N GLY A 144 12.41 9.34 16.01
CA GLY A 144 13.79 8.85 16.01
C GLY A 144 13.93 7.33 16.01
N ILE A 145 12.85 6.55 15.96
CA ILE A 145 12.88 5.09 15.93
C ILE A 145 12.49 4.57 14.55
N GLN A 146 13.21 3.57 14.04
CA GLN A 146 12.88 2.88 12.79
C GLN A 146 12.80 1.38 13.01
N ALA A 147 11.83 0.74 12.35
CA ALA A 147 11.74 -0.71 12.25
C ALA A 147 12.34 -1.18 10.91
N GLY A 148 13.03 -2.31 10.97
CA GLY A 148 13.69 -2.96 9.86
C GLY A 148 13.24 -4.42 9.73
N LEU A 149 13.17 -4.89 8.50
CA LEU A 149 12.94 -6.30 8.16
C LEU A 149 14.06 -6.79 7.26
N ARG A 150 14.54 -8.01 7.48
CA ARG A 150 15.40 -8.72 6.52
C ARG A 150 15.10 -10.21 6.51
N TYR A 151 15.59 -10.92 5.50
CA TYR A 151 15.59 -12.38 5.52
C TYR A 151 16.51 -12.91 6.63
N GLY A 152 16.04 -13.94 7.34
CA GLY A 152 16.83 -14.64 8.36
C GLY A 152 17.90 -15.57 7.76
N THR A 153 17.62 -16.11 6.57
CA THR A 153 18.50 -16.98 5.78
C THR A 153 18.73 -16.37 4.38
N SER A 154 19.59 -16.99 3.57
CA SER A 154 19.94 -16.51 2.22
C SER A 154 18.72 -16.28 1.34
N ARG A 155 18.70 -15.15 0.63
CA ARG A 155 17.64 -14.77 -0.31
C ARG A 155 17.70 -15.64 -1.57
N HIS A 156 16.62 -16.34 -1.89
CA HIS A 156 16.41 -17.00 -3.17
C HIS A 156 14.95 -16.80 -3.63
N PRO A 157 14.63 -17.04 -4.91
CA PRO A 157 13.23 -17.24 -5.31
C PRO A 157 12.66 -18.44 -4.55
N TYR A 158 11.46 -18.29 -4.00
CA TYR A 158 10.82 -19.31 -3.16
C TYR A 158 9.84 -20.15 -3.97
N GLU A 159 9.62 -21.39 -3.54
CA GLU A 159 8.65 -22.31 -4.13
C GLU A 159 7.45 -22.53 -3.19
N PRO A 160 6.25 -22.85 -3.71
CA PRO A 160 5.13 -23.30 -2.89
C PRO A 160 5.51 -24.49 -1.99
N GLY A 161 5.20 -24.35 -0.70
CA GLY A 161 5.57 -25.29 0.37
C GLY A 161 6.81 -24.93 1.17
N GLU A 162 7.54 -23.86 0.82
CA GLU A 162 8.71 -23.42 1.59
C GLU A 162 8.33 -22.53 2.78
N GLN A 163 9.16 -22.57 3.82
CA GLN A 163 9.13 -21.61 4.94
C GLN A 163 10.12 -20.47 4.68
N ILE A 164 9.67 -19.25 4.94
CA ILE A 164 10.49 -18.05 4.86
C ILE A 164 10.69 -17.48 6.26
N ASP A 165 11.96 -17.35 6.68
CA ASP A 165 12.31 -16.72 7.94
C ASP A 165 12.66 -15.24 7.75
N PHE A 166 12.19 -14.40 8.66
CA PHE A 166 12.51 -12.98 8.69
C PHE A 166 13.01 -12.55 10.07
N LEU A 167 13.95 -11.60 10.06
CA LEU A 167 14.48 -10.94 11.23
C LEU A 167 13.89 -9.54 11.37
N LEU A 168 13.37 -9.23 12.55
CA LEU A 168 12.88 -7.91 12.89
C LEU A 168 13.94 -7.14 13.68
N LEU A 169 14.17 -5.91 13.25
CA LEU A 169 15.18 -5.01 13.78
C LEU A 169 14.54 -3.69 14.17
N VAL A 170 15.06 -3.05 15.20
CA VAL A 170 14.73 -1.67 15.56
C VAL A 170 16.02 -0.90 15.74
N ARG A 171 16.08 0.33 15.22
CA ARG A 171 17.21 1.23 15.43
C ARG A 171 16.77 2.60 15.91
N ASN A 172 17.64 3.25 16.67
CA ASN A 172 17.48 4.64 17.06
C ASN A 172 18.31 5.53 16.12
N VAL A 173 17.64 6.32 15.29
CA VAL A 173 18.22 7.34 14.41
C VAL A 173 18.05 8.76 14.95
N GLY A 174 17.39 8.91 16.11
CA GLY A 174 17.30 10.17 16.83
C GLY A 174 18.57 10.49 17.60
N SER A 175 18.67 11.73 18.10
CA SER A 175 19.82 12.22 18.85
C SER A 175 19.77 11.93 20.37
N ALA A 176 18.68 11.31 20.86
CA ALA A 176 18.45 11.04 22.27
C ALA A 176 18.21 9.54 22.52
N ASP A 177 18.52 9.07 23.72
CA ASP A 177 18.27 7.68 24.12
C ASP A 177 16.76 7.40 24.19
N ALA A 178 16.37 6.21 23.75
CA ALA A 178 14.98 5.77 23.71
C ALA A 178 14.75 4.57 24.62
N VAL A 179 13.78 4.69 25.53
CA VAL A 179 13.27 3.57 26.34
C VAL A 179 12.00 3.06 25.68
N LEU A 180 12.04 1.81 25.25
CA LEU A 180 11.00 1.14 24.49
C LEU A 180 10.48 -0.06 25.28
N ASP A 181 9.16 -0.15 25.42
CA ASP A 181 8.50 -1.33 25.97
C ASP A 181 7.70 -2.02 24.87
N ASP A 182 8.04 -3.28 24.62
CA ASP A 182 7.45 -4.11 23.59
C ASP A 182 6.98 -5.47 24.16
N TYR A 183 6.30 -6.26 23.34
CA TYR A 183 5.88 -7.61 23.71
C TYR A 183 6.55 -8.67 22.85
N VAL A 184 7.12 -9.66 23.52
CA VAL A 184 7.69 -10.86 22.90
C VAL A 184 6.81 -12.06 23.25
N PRO A 185 6.37 -12.89 22.28
CA PRO A 185 6.69 -12.85 20.86
C PRO A 185 5.56 -12.21 20.01
N LEU A 186 4.89 -11.12 20.43
CA LEU A 186 3.79 -10.53 19.60
C LEU A 186 4.27 -10.14 18.19
N SER A 187 5.57 -9.94 18.04
CA SER A 187 6.27 -9.83 16.77
C SER A 187 6.51 -11.17 16.07
N GLY A 188 5.63 -12.16 16.21
CA GLY A 188 5.97 -13.59 16.03
C GLY A 188 5.02 -14.41 15.16
N TRP A 189 3.94 -13.84 14.63
CA TRP A 189 2.96 -14.63 13.88
C TRP A 189 2.49 -13.87 12.63
N GLY A 190 3.10 -14.22 11.51
CA GLY A 190 2.69 -13.82 10.16
C GLY A 190 3.06 -12.37 9.79
N PRO A 191 3.83 -12.15 8.72
CA PRO A 191 4.01 -10.82 8.16
C PRO A 191 2.75 -10.30 7.47
N THR A 192 2.77 -9.03 7.09
CA THR A 192 1.84 -8.49 6.09
C THR A 192 2.41 -8.69 4.69
N VAL A 193 1.65 -9.34 3.82
CA VAL A 193 2.02 -9.61 2.42
C VAL A 193 1.15 -8.77 1.47
N HIS A 194 1.78 -8.18 0.47
CA HIS A 194 1.13 -7.49 -0.64
C HIS A 194 1.54 -8.13 -1.97
N ASP A 195 0.61 -8.17 -2.94
CA ASP A 195 0.93 -8.52 -4.33
C ASP A 195 1.69 -7.37 -5.05
N ALA A 196 2.09 -7.62 -6.30
CA ALA A 196 2.77 -6.64 -7.14
C ALA A 196 1.99 -5.32 -7.35
N ASN A 197 0.66 -5.35 -7.23
CA ASN A 197 -0.21 -4.19 -7.36
C ASN A 197 -0.43 -3.45 -6.02
N GLY A 198 0.16 -3.96 -4.93
CA GLY A 198 0.02 -3.43 -3.59
C GLY A 198 -1.25 -3.87 -2.86
N LYS A 199 -2.01 -4.84 -3.41
CA LYS A 199 -3.17 -5.41 -2.73
C LYS A 199 -2.68 -6.28 -1.58
N ARG A 200 -3.17 -6.01 -0.37
CA ARG A 200 -2.88 -6.83 0.80
C ARG A 200 -3.53 -8.21 0.63
N LEU A 201 -2.73 -9.25 0.82
CA LEU A 201 -3.16 -10.63 0.77
C LEU A 201 -3.44 -11.14 2.19
N PRO A 202 -4.48 -11.95 2.40
CA PRO A 202 -4.77 -12.53 3.71
C PRO A 202 -3.69 -13.56 4.06
N VAL A 203 -3.02 -13.36 5.18
CA VAL A 203 -2.15 -14.36 5.80
C VAL A 203 -2.95 -15.03 6.92
N ALA A 204 -3.08 -16.34 6.86
CA ALA A 204 -3.72 -17.11 7.92
C ALA A 204 -2.81 -17.12 9.14
N ILE A 205 -3.33 -16.71 10.29
CA ILE A 205 -2.59 -16.67 11.56
C ILE A 205 -3.35 -17.56 12.55
N PRO A 206 -2.70 -18.60 13.12
CA PRO A 206 -3.36 -19.50 14.07
C PRO A 206 -3.69 -18.80 15.39
N ALA A 207 -4.59 -19.39 16.18
CA ALA A 207 -5.01 -18.83 17.46
C ALA A 207 -3.84 -18.77 18.45
N MET A 208 -3.67 -17.62 19.10
CA MET A 208 -2.60 -17.40 20.08
C MET A 208 -2.88 -18.15 21.39
N GLY A 209 -2.10 -19.21 21.65
CA GLY A 209 -2.17 -19.99 22.89
C GLY A 209 -1.06 -19.72 23.91
N ARG A 210 -0.15 -18.77 23.65
CA ARG A 210 1.02 -18.52 24.50
C ARG A 210 0.99 -17.13 25.14
N PRO A 211 1.35 -17.00 26.43
CA PRO A 211 1.44 -15.70 27.09
C PRO A 211 2.59 -14.87 26.50
N VAL A 212 2.34 -13.58 26.33
CA VAL A 212 3.33 -12.60 25.87
C VAL A 212 4.05 -12.00 27.08
N LYS A 213 5.36 -11.75 26.92
CA LYS A 213 6.19 -11.10 27.95
C LYS A 213 6.54 -9.70 27.50
N ILE A 214 6.51 -8.76 28.43
CA ILE A 214 6.98 -7.41 28.19
C ILE A 214 8.50 -7.40 28.22
N ARG A 215 9.12 -6.78 27.21
CA ARG A 215 10.54 -6.50 27.20
C ARG A 215 10.73 -4.98 27.22
N ARG A 216 11.56 -4.52 28.14
CA ARG A 216 12.05 -3.16 28.21
C ARG A 216 13.44 -3.07 27.60
N SER A 217 13.63 -2.18 26.64
CA SER A 217 14.90 -1.97 25.97
C SER A 217 15.29 -0.50 26.03
N VAL A 218 16.56 -0.22 26.32
CA VAL A 218 17.14 1.13 26.21
C VAL A 218 18.03 1.15 24.97
N LEU A 219 17.68 1.99 24.02
CA LEU A 219 18.33 2.09 22.71
C LEU A 219 19.01 3.45 22.61
N LYS A 220 20.35 3.47 22.69
CA LYS A 220 21.13 4.70 22.54
C LYS A 220 21.04 5.25 21.13
N SER A 221 21.28 6.54 20.96
CA SER A 221 21.42 7.16 19.62
C SER A 221 22.39 6.35 18.74
N GLY A 222 21.94 5.94 17.56
CA GLY A 222 22.70 5.11 16.61
C GLY A 222 22.71 3.61 16.89
N GLN A 223 22.12 3.15 18.01
CA GLN A 223 22.09 1.74 18.36
C GLN A 223 20.96 1.00 17.63
N MET A 224 21.21 -0.28 17.34
CA MET A 224 20.24 -1.22 16.78
C MET A 224 20.03 -2.41 17.72
N LEU A 225 18.82 -2.97 17.70
CA LEU A 225 18.40 -4.14 18.46
C LEU A 225 17.64 -5.12 17.55
N GLU A 226 17.97 -6.40 17.63
CA GLU A 226 17.13 -7.49 17.10
C GLU A 226 15.94 -7.70 18.03
N VAL A 227 14.74 -7.43 17.53
CA VAL A 227 13.53 -7.46 18.36
C VAL A 227 12.81 -8.79 18.30
N GLY A 228 12.99 -9.57 17.23
CA GLY A 228 12.38 -10.89 17.11
C GLY A 228 12.56 -11.52 15.74
N ARG A 229 11.96 -12.70 15.59
CA ARG A 229 11.92 -13.48 14.34
C ARG A 229 10.46 -13.83 14.03
N ILE A 230 10.09 -13.72 12.75
CA ILE A 230 8.82 -14.21 12.21
C ILE A 230 9.10 -15.16 11.07
N TRP A 231 8.16 -16.05 10.80
CA TRP A 231 8.19 -16.90 9.61
C TRP A 231 6.85 -16.85 8.88
N LEU A 232 6.87 -17.30 7.64
CA LEU A 232 5.70 -17.44 6.76
C LEU A 232 5.86 -18.73 5.97
N GLU A 233 4.88 -19.62 6.04
CA GLU A 233 4.83 -20.82 5.21
C GLU A 233 4.01 -20.57 3.93
N LEU A 234 4.56 -20.95 2.79
CA LEU A 234 3.89 -20.86 1.49
C LEU A 234 3.05 -22.11 1.21
N ASP A 235 2.34 -22.60 2.22
CA ASP A 235 1.50 -23.80 2.17
C ASP A 235 0.14 -23.54 2.83
N ALA A 236 -0.94 -23.66 2.05
CA ALA A 236 -2.31 -23.48 2.52
C ALA A 236 -2.76 -24.47 3.61
N GLN A 237 -2.02 -25.57 3.82
CA GLN A 237 -2.33 -26.61 4.82
C GLN A 237 -1.48 -26.49 6.09
N SER A 238 -0.61 -25.49 6.18
CA SER A 238 0.29 -25.32 7.31
C SER A 238 -0.46 -25.05 8.62
N PRO A 239 -0.03 -25.65 9.75
CA PRO A 239 -0.52 -25.29 11.09
C PRO A 239 0.03 -23.95 11.59
N ASP A 240 1.04 -23.40 10.91
CA ASP A 240 1.74 -22.16 11.22
C ASP A 240 1.21 -20.99 10.37
N PRO A 241 1.67 -19.74 10.59
CA PRO A 241 1.26 -18.62 9.76
C PRO A 241 1.56 -18.89 8.28
N HIS A 242 0.52 -18.87 7.45
CA HIS A 242 0.66 -19.32 6.07
C HIS A 242 -0.16 -18.52 5.07
N ILE A 243 0.22 -18.67 3.81
CA ILE A 243 -0.43 -18.05 2.68
C ILE A 243 -0.23 -18.90 1.44
N ASP A 244 -1.28 -19.00 0.62
CA ASP A 244 -1.17 -19.61 -0.71
C ASP A 244 -0.77 -18.53 -1.73
N LEU A 245 0.44 -18.63 -2.27
CA LEU A 245 0.96 -17.71 -3.27
C LEU A 245 1.19 -18.44 -4.59
N SER A 246 0.61 -17.88 -5.65
CA SER A 246 0.99 -18.25 -7.02
C SER A 246 2.40 -17.73 -7.34
N PRO A 247 3.06 -18.27 -8.39
CA PRO A 247 4.30 -17.68 -8.88
C PRO A 247 4.11 -16.20 -9.25
N GLY A 248 5.03 -15.35 -8.80
CA GLY A 248 4.93 -13.90 -8.98
C GLY A 248 5.83 -13.10 -8.03
N GLU A 249 5.66 -11.78 -8.10
CA GLU A 249 6.37 -10.82 -7.24
C GLU A 249 5.44 -10.30 -6.14
N TYR A 250 5.98 -10.25 -4.93
CA TYR A 250 5.29 -9.91 -3.70
C TYR A 250 6.15 -9.00 -2.84
N ARG A 251 5.52 -8.40 -1.84
CA ARG A 251 6.19 -7.55 -0.85
C ARG A 251 5.76 -7.89 0.55
N VAL A 252 6.73 -8.04 1.44
CA VAL A 252 6.54 -8.44 2.82
C VAL A 252 6.90 -7.29 3.74
N SER A 253 6.09 -7.02 4.76
CA SER A 253 6.34 -5.96 5.75
C SER A 253 5.80 -6.39 7.11
N GLN A 254 6.23 -5.70 8.16
CA GLN A 254 5.72 -5.90 9.51
C GLN A 254 5.43 -4.57 10.18
N THR A 255 4.35 -4.53 10.96
CA THR A 255 4.12 -3.45 11.92
C THR A 255 4.54 -3.92 13.30
N TYR A 256 5.32 -3.08 13.98
CA TYR A 256 5.82 -3.32 15.32
C TYR A 256 5.23 -2.31 16.28
N ARG A 257 4.72 -2.80 17.40
CA ARG A 257 3.98 -1.99 18.38
C ARG A 257 4.74 -1.89 19.69
N PHE A 258 4.82 -0.67 20.19
CA PHE A 258 5.37 -0.33 21.50
C PHE A 258 4.27 0.29 22.35
N ASP A 259 4.26 -0.08 23.63
CA ASP A 259 3.22 0.34 24.55
C ASP A 259 3.71 1.42 25.51
N LYS A 260 2.82 2.35 25.84
CA LYS A 260 3.12 3.43 26.78
C LYS A 260 3.13 2.89 28.21
N ARG A 261 4.26 3.04 28.90
CA ARG A 261 4.42 2.70 30.32
C ARG A 261 5.26 3.75 31.05
N GLU A 262 5.27 3.68 32.37
CA GLU A 262 6.08 4.58 33.20
C GLU A 262 7.58 4.48 32.82
N GLY A 263 8.18 5.62 32.46
CA GLY A 263 9.57 5.69 32.02
C GLY A 263 9.82 5.35 30.55
N THR A 264 8.79 5.08 29.74
CA THR A 264 8.94 4.93 28.28
C THR A 264 9.16 6.28 27.61
N THR A 265 10.11 6.33 26.67
CA THR A 265 10.37 7.51 25.85
C THR A 265 9.35 7.62 24.72
N TRP A 266 8.91 6.49 24.18
CA TRP A 266 8.00 6.45 23.04
C TRP A 266 7.06 5.23 23.07
N ALA A 267 5.87 5.40 22.50
CA ALA A 267 4.86 4.37 22.30
C ALA A 267 4.08 4.66 21.01
N GLY A 268 3.63 3.61 20.33
CA GLY A 268 2.97 3.70 19.03
C GLY A 268 3.26 2.47 18.18
N GLU A 269 2.90 2.55 16.90
CA GLU A 269 3.16 1.51 15.92
C GLU A 269 4.12 2.07 14.87
N ILE A 270 5.18 1.33 14.55
CA ILE A 270 6.07 1.63 13.44
C ILE A 270 6.05 0.47 12.45
N SER A 271 6.03 0.78 11.16
CA SER A 271 6.13 -0.23 10.12
C SER A 271 7.56 -0.36 9.60
N THR A 272 7.95 -1.57 9.19
CA THR A 272 9.19 -1.83 8.46
C THR A 272 9.07 -1.32 7.01
N GLY A 273 10.18 -1.33 6.28
CA GLY A 273 10.14 -1.26 4.83
C GLY A 273 9.48 -2.51 4.22
N GLN A 274 9.28 -2.49 2.90
CA GLN A 274 8.72 -3.61 2.15
C GLN A 274 9.83 -4.47 1.55
N LEU A 275 9.97 -5.71 2.01
CA LEU A 275 10.98 -6.67 1.56
C LEU A 275 10.47 -7.39 0.29
N PRO A 276 11.27 -7.46 -0.79
CA PRO A 276 10.82 -8.03 -2.06
C PRO A 276 10.89 -9.55 -2.02
N LEU A 277 9.74 -10.20 -2.25
CA LEU A 277 9.57 -11.66 -2.25
C LEU A 277 9.19 -12.13 -3.65
N THR A 278 9.96 -13.07 -4.20
CA THR A 278 9.66 -13.69 -5.50
C THR A 278 9.30 -15.14 -5.28
N VAL A 279 8.14 -15.56 -5.79
CA VAL A 279 7.69 -16.97 -5.80
C VAL A 279 7.78 -17.51 -7.21
N VAL A 280 8.35 -18.70 -7.39
CA VAL A 280 8.54 -19.35 -8.70
C VAL A 280 7.79 -20.68 -8.75
N VAL A 281 7.62 -21.20 -9.97
CA VAL A 281 7.04 -22.53 -10.18
C VAL A 281 7.93 -23.56 -9.48
N LYS A 282 7.30 -24.42 -8.67
CA LYS A 282 7.97 -25.55 -8.02
C LYS A 282 8.63 -26.42 -9.08
N ARG A 283 9.96 -26.60 -9.01
CA ARG A 283 10.65 -27.48 -9.95
C ARG A 283 10.34 -28.93 -9.60
N ASP A 284 9.93 -29.72 -10.59
CA ASP A 284 9.85 -31.16 -10.41
C ASP A 284 11.24 -31.73 -10.05
N PRO A 285 11.34 -32.65 -9.08
CA PRO A 285 12.61 -33.30 -8.79
C PRO A 285 13.05 -34.05 -10.04
N GLN A 286 14.15 -33.58 -10.64
CA GLN A 286 14.75 -34.24 -11.79
C GLN A 286 15.15 -35.67 -11.36
N PRO A 287 14.72 -36.73 -12.07
CA PRO A 287 15.07 -38.08 -11.70
C PRO A 287 16.59 -38.22 -11.71
N ALA A 288 17.15 -38.70 -10.59
CA ALA A 288 18.56 -39.03 -10.49
C ALA A 288 18.91 -40.00 -11.62
N SER A 289 19.83 -39.57 -12.48
CA SER A 289 20.35 -40.37 -13.60
C SER A 289 21.38 -41.37 -13.12
#